data_AF-B8INZ2-F1
#
_entry.id   AF-B8INZ2-F1
#
_cell.length_a   1.000
_cell.length_b   1.000
_cell.length_c   1.000
_cell.angle_alpha   90.00
_cell.angle_beta   90.00
_cell.angle_gamma   90.00
#
_symmetry.space_group_name_H-M   'P 1'
#
loop_
_entity.id
_entity.type
_entity.pdbx_description
1 polymer ?
#
loop_
_entity_poly.entity_id
_entity_poly.type
_entity_poly.pdbx_seq_one_letter_code
_entity_poly.pdbx_strand_id
1 'polypeptide(L)'
;MAQLLRAIYPPEHASRLSDRAGEPYRPSNGTEGDIFAAAWCSDCRKRPRCRIPLRAMAHDISERGYPHQWRYGGDGQPICTAHDNGPPPPRRARPCRRTGDLFGQMPEVRHVG
;
A
#
# COMPACT_ATOMS: atom_id res chain seq x y z
N MET A 1 -15.29 12.27 -6.20
CA MET A 1 -14.69 12.76 -4.93
C MET A 1 -13.69 11.76 -4.29
N ALA A 2 -13.81 10.44 -4.49
CA ALA A 2 -12.87 9.46 -3.92
C ALA A 2 -11.45 9.44 -4.55
N GLN A 3 -11.27 10.02 -5.73
CA GLN A 3 -10.05 9.94 -6.54
C GLN A 3 -8.92 10.86 -6.07
N LEU A 4 -9.22 11.95 -5.35
CA LEU A 4 -8.21 12.89 -4.86
C LEU A 4 -7.37 12.34 -3.70
N LEU A 5 -7.85 11.34 -2.95
CA LEU A 5 -7.19 10.84 -1.75
C LEU A 5 -5.94 9.98 -2.02
N ARG A 6 -5.77 9.47 -3.24
CA ARG A 6 -4.64 8.60 -3.62
C ARG A 6 -3.86 9.11 -4.83
N ALA A 7 -4.08 10.37 -5.21
CA ALA A 7 -3.32 11.04 -6.27
C ALA A 7 -1.86 11.21 -5.83
N ILE A 8 -0.91 10.92 -6.73
CA ILE A 8 0.52 11.11 -6.46
C ILE A 8 1.13 12.22 -7.29
N TYR A 9 0.49 12.59 -8.40
CA TYR A 9 0.85 13.75 -9.19
C TYR A 9 -0.13 14.90 -8.93
N PRO A 10 0.31 16.16 -9.06
CA PRO A 10 -0.62 17.27 -9.21
C PRO A 10 -1.53 17.08 -10.45
N PRO A 11 -2.77 17.62 -10.45
CA PRO A 11 -3.72 17.40 -11.54
C PRO A 11 -3.20 17.79 -12.94
N GLU A 12 -2.46 18.89 -13.05
CA GLU A 12 -1.88 19.37 -14.31
C GLU A 12 -0.75 18.49 -14.84
N HIS A 13 -0.09 17.74 -13.96
CA HIS A 13 0.92 16.74 -14.33
C HIS A 13 0.25 15.44 -14.74
N ALA A 14 -0.77 15.01 -14.00
CA ALA A 14 -1.55 13.81 -14.31
C ALA A 14 -2.27 13.93 -15.65
N SER A 15 -2.84 15.09 -15.99
CA SER A 15 -3.55 15.28 -17.26
C SER A 15 -2.66 15.08 -18.49
N ARG A 16 -1.33 15.19 -18.37
CA ARG A 16 -0.40 14.89 -19.48
C ARG A 16 -0.22 13.39 -19.73
N LEU A 17 -0.73 12.56 -18.83
CA LEU A 17 -0.63 11.10 -18.86
C LEU A 17 -2.00 10.44 -19.08
N SER A 18 -3.08 11.21 -19.27
CA SER A 18 -4.43 10.66 -19.51
C SER A 18 -4.50 9.81 -20.77
N ASP A 19 -3.71 10.15 -21.79
CA ASP A 19 -3.64 9.40 -23.05
C ASP A 19 -3.06 7.99 -22.86
N ARG A 20 -2.37 7.74 -21.74
CA ARG A 20 -1.79 6.45 -21.37
C ARG A 20 -2.75 5.59 -20.54
N ALA A 21 -4.00 6.00 -20.39
CA ALA A 21 -4.98 5.30 -19.57
C ALA A 21 -5.03 3.79 -19.91
N GLY A 22 -4.84 2.96 -18.88
CA GLY A 22 -4.79 1.51 -19.00
C GLY A 22 -3.43 0.92 -19.38
N GLU A 23 -2.44 1.71 -19.80
CA GLU A 23 -1.07 1.25 -19.96
C GLU A 23 -0.45 0.86 -18.60
N PRO A 24 0.49 -0.11 -18.56
CA PRO A 24 1.25 -0.41 -17.36
C PRO A 24 1.97 0.83 -16.81
N TYR A 25 1.87 1.03 -15.49
CA TYR A 25 2.57 2.08 -14.77
C TYR A 25 3.83 1.53 -14.11
N ARG A 26 4.96 2.21 -14.32
CA ARG A 26 6.21 1.99 -13.60
C ARG A 26 6.69 3.31 -13.00
N PRO A 27 6.98 3.36 -11.69
CA PRO A 27 7.61 4.54 -11.10
C PRO A 27 8.94 4.84 -11.79
N SER A 28 9.23 6.11 -12.02
CA SER A 28 10.50 6.56 -12.61
C SER A 28 11.70 6.30 -11.69
N ASN A 29 11.47 6.25 -10.37
CA ASN A 29 12.50 6.03 -9.35
C ASN A 29 11.92 5.48 -8.04
N GLY A 30 12.80 5.23 -7.06
CA GLY A 30 12.42 4.71 -5.74
C GLY A 30 11.50 5.63 -4.94
N THR A 31 11.73 6.94 -4.97
CA THR A 31 10.92 7.93 -4.24
C THR A 31 9.48 7.94 -4.74
N GLU A 32 9.28 7.95 -6.06
CA GLU A 32 7.95 7.85 -6.65
C GLU A 32 7.28 6.50 -6.34
N GLY A 33 8.06 5.42 -6.30
CA GLY A 33 7.60 4.10 -5.88
C GLY A 33 7.10 4.10 -4.43
N ASP A 34 7.83 4.75 -3.52
CA ASP A 34 7.44 4.89 -2.12
C ASP A 34 6.18 5.73 -1.94
N ILE A 35 6.05 6.85 -2.66
CA ILE A 35 4.83 7.68 -2.67
C ILE A 35 3.63 6.86 -3.15
N PHE A 36 3.79 6.12 -4.25
CA PHE A 36 2.74 5.24 -4.77
C PHE A 36 2.37 4.14 -3.76
N ALA A 37 3.36 3.50 -3.12
CA ALA A 37 3.12 2.49 -2.10
C ALA A 37 2.43 3.07 -0.85
N ALA A 38 2.76 4.30 -0.44
CA ALA A 38 2.07 5.00 0.63
C ALA A 38 0.61 5.27 0.27
N ALA A 39 0.35 5.72 -0.97
CA ALA A 39 -0.99 6.04 -1.45
C ALA A 39 -1.87 4.81 -1.68
N TRP A 40 -1.32 3.64 -2.03
CA TRP A 40 -2.11 2.47 -2.44
C TRP A 40 -1.93 1.21 -1.59
N CYS A 41 -0.75 1.01 -1.01
CA CYS A 41 -0.38 -0.26 -0.37
C CYS A 41 -0.38 -0.19 1.15
N SER A 42 -0.20 1.00 1.74
CA SER A 42 -0.02 1.19 3.20
C SER A 42 -1.21 0.68 4.02
N ASP A 43 -2.43 0.92 3.53
CA ASP A 43 -3.72 0.59 4.15
C ASP A 43 -4.48 -0.54 3.43
N CYS A 44 -3.89 -1.11 2.37
CA CYS A 44 -4.51 -2.20 1.62
C CYS A 44 -4.61 -3.46 2.48
N ARG A 45 -5.82 -4.03 2.60
CA ARG A 45 -6.08 -5.26 3.38
C ARG A 45 -5.23 -6.46 2.94
N LYS A 46 -4.79 -6.49 1.68
CA LYS A 46 -3.95 -7.56 1.15
C LYS A 46 -2.53 -7.52 1.72
N ARG A 47 -2.11 -6.42 2.35
CA ARG A 47 -0.84 -6.36 3.09
C ARG A 47 -0.91 -7.24 4.35
N PRO A 48 0.14 -8.00 4.69
CA PRO A 48 1.48 -8.07 4.08
C PRO A 48 1.61 -9.11 2.94
N ARG A 49 0.55 -9.83 2.57
CA ARG A 49 0.63 -10.96 1.62
C ARG A 49 0.59 -10.54 0.14
N CYS A 50 0.32 -9.27 -0.14
CA CYS A 50 0.27 -8.74 -1.50
C CYS A 50 1.65 -8.84 -2.17
N ARG A 51 1.74 -9.63 -3.25
CA ARG A 51 2.99 -9.81 -4.02
C ARG A 51 3.19 -8.77 -5.12
N ILE A 52 2.21 -7.89 -5.36
CA ILE A 52 2.27 -6.91 -6.46
C ILE A 52 3.48 -5.98 -6.34
N PRO A 53 3.76 -5.33 -5.19
CA PRO A 53 4.95 -4.46 -5.08
C PRO A 53 6.25 -5.21 -5.33
N LEU A 54 6.39 -6.42 -4.76
CA LEU A 54 7.56 -7.28 -4.98
C LEU A 54 7.75 -7.60 -6.47
N ARG A 55 6.66 -7.93 -7.18
CA ARG A 55 6.71 -8.22 -8.62
C ARG A 55 7.10 -6.99 -9.45
N ALA A 56 6.62 -5.80 -9.09
CA ALA A 56 7.02 -4.56 -9.76
C ALA A 56 8.52 -4.24 -9.58
N MET A 57 9.13 -4.67 -8.46
CA MET A 57 10.56 -4.52 -8.20
C MET A 57 11.40 -5.61 -8.87
N ALA A 58 10.86 -6.83 -9.00
CA ALA A 58 11.59 -8.00 -9.50
C ALA A 58 11.58 -8.15 -11.03
N HIS A 59 10.63 -7.50 -11.72
CA HIS A 59 10.41 -7.67 -13.15
C HIS A 59 10.54 -6.34 -13.91
N ASP A 60 11.00 -6.42 -15.16
CA ASP A 60 10.89 -5.30 -16.09
C ASP A 60 9.43 -5.10 -16.53
N ILE A 61 9.07 -3.86 -16.92
CA ILE A 61 7.70 -3.51 -17.35
C ILE A 61 7.20 -4.33 -18.54
N SER A 62 8.13 -4.80 -19.39
CA SER A 62 7.83 -5.62 -20.57
C SER A 62 7.65 -7.11 -20.26
N GLU A 63 8.02 -7.55 -19.06
CA GLU A 63 7.95 -8.95 -18.67
C GLU A 63 6.54 -9.36 -18.23
N ARG A 64 6.15 -10.60 -18.56
CA ARG A 64 4.90 -11.22 -18.04
C ARG A 64 4.81 -11.20 -16.51
N GLY A 65 5.96 -11.15 -15.84
CA GLY A 65 6.06 -11.06 -14.39
C GLY A 65 5.56 -9.74 -13.80
N TYR A 66 5.60 -8.65 -14.57
CA TYR A 66 5.19 -7.31 -14.13
C TYR A 66 3.70 -7.25 -13.81
N PRO A 67 3.30 -6.58 -12.71
CA PRO A 67 1.90 -6.56 -12.30
C PRO A 67 1.05 -5.70 -13.24
N HIS A 68 0.10 -6.33 -13.94
CA HIS A 68 -0.88 -5.64 -14.79
C HIS A 68 -1.84 -4.72 -14.01
N GLN A 69 -1.87 -4.83 -12.67
CA GLN A 69 -2.74 -4.02 -11.81
C GLN A 69 -2.22 -2.60 -11.58
N TRP A 70 -0.92 -2.37 -11.79
CA TRP A 70 -0.33 -1.03 -11.76
C TRP A 70 -0.44 -0.43 -13.15
N ARG A 71 -1.29 0.58 -13.29
CA ARG A 71 -1.64 1.18 -14.59
C ARG A 71 -1.96 2.65 -14.43
N TYR A 72 -1.92 3.40 -15.52
CA TYR A 72 -2.48 4.76 -15.52
C TYR A 72 -4.03 4.69 -15.52
N GLY A 73 -4.65 5.53 -14.70
CA GLY A 73 -6.09 5.78 -14.67
C GLY A 73 -6.53 6.72 -15.79
N GLY A 74 -7.84 6.91 -15.94
CA GLY A 74 -8.40 7.81 -16.98
C GLY A 74 -8.04 9.29 -16.79
N ASP A 75 -7.69 9.68 -15.57
CA ASP A 75 -7.19 11.02 -15.22
C ASP A 75 -5.66 11.14 -15.33
N GLY A 76 -4.99 10.07 -15.79
CA GLY A 76 -3.53 9.97 -15.86
C GLY A 76 -2.83 9.78 -14.52
N GLN A 77 -3.57 9.67 -13.40
CA GLN A 77 -2.98 9.24 -12.13
C GLN A 77 -2.62 7.76 -12.20
N PRO A 78 -1.49 7.33 -11.66
CA PRO A 78 -1.21 5.91 -11.53
C PRO A 78 -2.11 5.30 -10.45
N ILE A 79 -2.66 4.14 -10.75
CA ILE A 79 -3.61 3.43 -9.90
C ILE A 79 -3.16 1.98 -9.64
N CYS A 80 -3.62 1.42 -8.53
CA CYS A 80 -3.57 -0.02 -8.28
C CYS A 80 -4.98 -0.61 -8.34
N THR A 81 -5.33 -1.29 -9.43
CA THR A 81 -6.68 -1.87 -9.62
C THR A 81 -6.99 -3.04 -8.69
N ALA A 82 -5.98 -3.56 -7.96
CA ALA A 82 -6.15 -4.60 -6.97
C ALA A 82 -6.20 -4.07 -5.52
N HIS A 83 -6.24 -2.77 -5.31
CA HIS A 83 -6.42 -2.21 -3.96
C HIS A 83 -7.71 -2.72 -3.30
N ASP A 84 -7.66 -2.94 -1.99
CA ASP A 84 -8.79 -3.40 -1.18
C ASP A 84 -8.86 -2.52 0.07
N ASN A 85 -9.92 -1.70 0.13
CA ASN A 85 -10.25 -0.74 1.20
C ASN A 85 -11.25 -1.30 2.22
N GLY A 86 -11.47 -2.62 2.25
CA GLY A 86 -12.30 -3.25 3.27
C GLY A 86 -11.77 -3.00 4.69
N PRO A 87 -12.61 -3.17 5.73
CA PRO A 87 -12.19 -2.97 7.11
C PRO A 87 -10.96 -3.83 7.43
N PRO A 88 -9.98 -3.30 8.19
CA PRO A 88 -8.79 -4.06 8.53
C PRO A 88 -9.19 -5.35 9.26
N PRO A 89 -8.46 -6.46 9.04
CA PRO A 89 -8.75 -7.68 9.78
C PRO A 89 -8.63 -7.39 11.28
N PRO A 90 -9.49 -7.98 12.13
CA PRO A 90 -9.42 -7.76 13.57
C PRO A 90 -8.02 -8.11 14.07
N ARG A 91 -7.35 -7.14 14.67
CA ARG A 91 -6.06 -7.36 15.34
C ARG A 91 -6.35 -8.26 16.54
N ARG A 92 -6.08 -9.56 16.41
CA ARG A 92 -5.97 -10.45 17.58
C ARG A 92 -4.65 -10.13 18.26
N ALA A 93 -4.58 -9.00 18.96
CA ALA A 93 -3.48 -8.75 19.86
C ALA A 93 -3.58 -9.80 20.97
N ARG A 94 -2.77 -10.85 20.90
CA ARG A 94 -2.34 -11.53 22.12
C ARG A 94 -1.35 -10.57 22.77
N PRO A 95 -1.65 -9.97 23.92
CA PRO A 95 -0.69 -9.13 24.61
C PRO A 95 0.59 -9.95 24.82
N CYS A 96 1.75 -9.39 24.44
CA CYS A 96 3.00 -10.01 24.78
C CYS A 96 3.15 -9.95 26.31
N ARG A 97 3.32 -11.09 26.96
CA ARG A 97 3.42 -11.16 28.43
C ARG A 97 4.63 -10.40 29.00
N ARG A 98 5.59 -10.02 28.14
CA ARG A 98 6.82 -9.30 28.49
C ARG A 98 6.78 -7.80 28.22
N THR A 99 5.65 -7.25 27.77
CA THR A 99 5.52 -5.82 27.44
C THR A 99 4.40 -5.13 28.24
N GLY A 100 3.94 -5.75 29.33
CA GLY A 100 2.91 -5.18 30.20
C GLY A 100 3.39 -3.95 30.98
N ASP A 101 4.69 -3.92 31.29
CA ASP A 101 5.39 -2.82 31.95
C ASP A 101 5.44 -1.54 31.09
N LEU A 102 5.58 -1.69 29.75
CA LEU A 102 5.64 -0.55 28.82
C LEU A 102 4.36 0.31 28.77
N PHE A 103 3.24 -0.22 29.25
CA PHE A 103 1.94 0.45 29.23
C PHE A 103 1.28 0.55 30.61
N GLY A 104 2.06 0.41 31.70
CA GLY A 104 1.55 0.52 33.07
C GLY A 104 0.59 -0.59 33.48
N GLN A 105 0.48 -1.66 32.68
CA GLN A 105 -0.32 -2.84 32.99
C GLN A 105 0.61 -3.93 33.51
N MET A 106 1.23 -3.69 34.66
CA MET A 106 1.83 -4.79 35.41
C MET A 106 0.70 -5.67 35.93
N PRO A 107 0.67 -6.97 35.63
CA PRO A 107 -0.22 -7.87 36.37
C PRO A 107 0.18 -7.81 37.84
N GLU A 108 -0.78 -7.63 38.75
CA GLU A 108 -0.54 -7.72 40.19
C GLU A 108 0.14 -9.06 40.49
N VAL A 109 1.43 -9.01 40.81
CA VAL A 109 2.18 -10.16 41.29
C VAL A 109 1.71 -10.41 42.72
N ARG A 110 0.69 -11.26 42.88
CA ARG A 110 0.35 -11.84 44.19
C ARG A 110 1.54 -12.66 44.66
N HIS A 111 2.35 -12.08 45.53
CA HIS A 111 3.32 -12.83 46.31
C HIS A 111 2.53 -13.73 47.26
N VAL A 112 2.49 -15.02 46.93
CA VAL A 112 2.01 -16.04 47.86
C VAL A 112 3.17 -16.31 48.81
N GLY A 113 3.08 -15.71 50.00
CA GLY A 113 3.84 -16.10 51.19
C GLY A 113 3.01 -17.05 52.04
#